data_AF-A0A9E5TAZ0-F1
#
_entry.id   AF-A0A9E5TAZ0-F1
#
_cell.length_a   1.000
_cell.length_b   1.000
_cell.length_c   1.000
_cell.angle_alpha   90.00
_cell.angle_beta   90.00
_cell.angle_gamma   90.00
#
_symmetry.space_group_name_H-M   'P 1'
#
loop_
_entity.id
_entity.type
_entity.pdbx_description
1 polymer ?
#
loop_
_entity_poly.entity_id
_entity_poly.type
_entity_poly.pdbx_seq_one_letter_code
_entity_poly.pdbx_strand_id
1 'polypeptide(L)'
;VANAHASLAEHSGATTLADIYLSQEADAESMKAELVRLQKALEQAQSEIQRTEKNLANAEFLSRAPEHVVEKIRQRNAKAQAEIQSLTQAISKLEKEPG
;
A
#
# COMPACT_ATOMS: atom_id res chain seq x y z
N VAL A 1 34.32 18.38 -39.66
CA VAL A 1 34.81 17.80 -38.39
C VAL A 1 33.76 18.11 -37.34
N ALA A 2 33.10 17.07 -36.85
CA ALA A 2 32.04 17.14 -35.85
C ALA A 2 32.63 17.11 -34.43
N ASN A 3 31.98 17.83 -33.51
CA ASN A 3 31.60 17.38 -32.16
C ASN A 3 30.85 18.57 -31.52
N ALA A 4 29.54 18.49 -31.22
CA ALA A 4 28.90 17.66 -30.19
C ALA A 4 29.45 18.00 -28.80
N HIS A 5 28.71 18.14 -27.72
CA HIS A 5 27.28 18.14 -27.35
C HIS A 5 27.33 18.37 -25.82
N ALA A 6 26.25 18.89 -25.23
CA ALA A 6 25.83 18.62 -23.85
C ALA A 6 26.79 18.99 -22.69
N SER A 7 26.44 19.97 -21.86
CA SER A 7 25.58 19.74 -20.70
C SER A 7 26.08 18.59 -19.81
N LEU A 8 26.73 18.93 -18.71
CA LEU A 8 26.39 18.43 -17.38
C LEU A 8 27.13 19.28 -16.36
N ALA A 9 26.37 20.11 -15.66
CA ALA A 9 26.82 20.83 -14.49
C ALA A 9 27.42 19.81 -13.51
N GLU A 10 28.70 20.00 -13.21
CA GLU A 10 29.37 19.31 -12.13
C GLU A 10 28.62 19.58 -10.83
N HIS A 11 27.87 18.60 -10.35
CA HIS A 11 27.38 18.59 -8.98
C HIS A 11 28.58 18.25 -8.09
N SER A 12 29.46 19.22 -7.90
CA SER A 12 30.43 19.22 -6.81
C SER A 12 29.68 19.54 -5.52
N GLY A 13 28.81 18.63 -5.09
CA GLY A 13 28.11 18.70 -3.83
C GLY A 13 29.00 18.15 -2.73
N ALA A 14 29.71 19.02 -2.02
CA ALA A 14 30.20 18.67 -0.70
C ALA A 14 28.96 18.45 0.18
N THR A 15 28.47 17.22 0.24
CA THR A 15 27.32 16.84 1.07
C THR A 15 27.70 17.12 2.52
N THR A 16 27.14 18.18 3.09
CA THR A 16 27.42 18.51 4.48
C THR A 16 26.65 17.53 5.38
N LEU A 17 27.11 17.32 6.62
CA LEU A 17 26.37 16.53 7.60
C LEU A 17 24.91 17.00 7.76
N ALA A 18 24.64 18.30 7.54
CA ALA A 18 23.30 18.87 7.56
C ALA A 18 22.44 18.42 6.37
N ASP A 19 23.01 18.30 5.16
CA ASP A 19 22.30 17.80 3.97
C ASP A 19 21.98 16.32 4.10
N ILE A 20 22.89 15.53 4.70
CA ILE A 20 22.65 14.11 5.02
C ILE A 20 21.55 13.97 6.08
N TYR A 21 21.60 14.80 7.12
CA TYR A 21 20.63 14.76 8.22
C TYR A 21 19.22 15.15 7.76
N LEU A 22 19.09 16.19 6.92
CA LEU A 22 17.82 16.61 6.35
C LEU A 22 17.24 15.59 5.35
N SER A 23 18.10 14.89 4.60
CA SER A 23 17.67 13.78 3.72
C SER A 23 17.11 12.61 4.52
N GLN A 24 17.77 12.19 5.60
CA GLN A 24 17.31 11.06 6.43
C GLN A 24 15.98 11.36 7.15
N GLU A 25 15.80 12.58 7.67
CA GLU A 25 14.53 12.97 8.29
C GLU A 25 13.38 13.07 7.26
N ALA A 26 13.66 13.55 6.04
CA ALA A 26 12.69 13.61 4.96
C ALA A 26 12.29 12.20 4.47
N ASP A 27 13.23 11.27 4.41
CA ASP A 27 12.98 9.86 4.08
C ASP A 27 12.15 9.20 5.19
N ALA A 28 12.49 9.43 6.45
CA ALA A 28 11.77 8.89 7.59
C ALA A 28 10.31 9.41 7.69
N GLU A 29 10.07 10.69 7.42
CA GLU A 29 8.72 11.25 7.42
C GLU A 29 7.88 10.70 6.24
N SER A 30 8.50 10.55 5.07
CA SER A 30 7.86 9.92 3.90
C SER A 30 7.47 8.47 4.17
N MET A 31 8.34 7.72 4.85
CA MET A 31 8.05 6.34 5.28
C MET A 31 6.91 6.26 6.28
N LYS A 32 6.85 7.16 7.26
CA LYS A 32 5.72 7.24 8.21
C LYS A 32 4.41 7.55 7.49
N ALA A 33 4.42 8.51 6.56
CA ALA A 33 3.25 8.85 5.76
C ALA A 33 2.76 7.66 4.92
N GLU A 34 3.67 6.90 4.30
CA GLU A 34 3.32 5.69 3.55
C GLU A 34 2.79 4.59 4.46
N LEU A 35 3.37 4.41 5.65
CA LEU A 35 2.87 3.45 6.65
C LEU A 35 1.43 3.78 7.05
N VAL A 36 1.11 5.05 7.31
CA VAL A 36 -0.27 5.49 7.61
C VAL A 36 -1.20 5.23 6.44
N ARG A 37 -0.76 5.48 5.20
CA ARG A 37 -1.55 5.21 4.00
C ARG A 37 -1.86 3.72 3.84
N LEU A 38 -0.86 2.87 4.04
CA LEU A 38 -1.01 1.41 3.96
C LEU A 38 -1.89 0.85 5.08
N GLN A 39 -1.75 1.35 6.31
CA GLN A 39 -2.61 0.97 7.44
C GLN A 39 -4.08 1.34 7.17
N LYS A 40 -4.33 2.54 6.65
CA LYS A 40 -5.69 2.96 6.26
C LYS A 40 -6.27 2.08 5.14
N ALA A 41 -5.45 1.70 4.16
CA ALA A 41 -5.87 0.75 3.13
C ALA A 41 -6.19 -0.63 3.73
N LEU A 42 -5.39 -1.09 4.70
CA LEU A 42 -5.60 -2.35 5.39
C LEU A 42 -6.92 -2.36 6.16
N GLU A 43 -7.22 -1.30 6.90
CA GLU A 43 -8.50 -1.13 7.62
C GLU A 43 -9.71 -1.15 6.68
N GLN A 44 -9.58 -0.51 5.51
CA GLN A 44 -10.63 -0.50 4.49
C GLN A 44 -10.87 -1.92 3.93
N ALA A 45 -9.81 -2.67 3.64
CA ALA A 45 -9.89 -4.04 3.15
C ALA A 45 -10.47 -5.00 4.23
N GLN A 46 -10.08 -4.83 5.49
CA GLN A 46 -10.66 -5.56 6.63
C GLN A 46 -12.16 -5.29 6.78
N SER A 47 -12.58 -4.03 6.63
CA SER A 47 -13.99 -3.66 6.67
C SER A 47 -14.80 -4.29 5.53
N GLU A 48 -14.21 -4.43 4.34
CA GLU A 48 -14.83 -5.10 3.20
C GLU A 48 -14.99 -6.61 3.45
N ILE A 49 -13.99 -7.27 4.05
CA ILE A 49 -14.12 -8.66 4.49
C ILE A 49 -15.28 -8.81 5.46
N GLN A 50 -15.33 -8.01 6.53
CA GLN A 50 -16.38 -8.14 7.54
C GLN A 50 -17.78 -8.01 6.94
N ARG A 51 -17.97 -7.07 6.00
CA ARG A 51 -19.24 -6.87 5.30
C ARG A 51 -19.60 -8.06 4.42
N THR A 52 -18.64 -8.58 3.66
CA THR A 52 -18.87 -9.71 2.76
C THR A 52 -19.08 -11.01 3.52
N GLU A 53 -18.32 -11.27 4.59
CA GLU A 53 -18.49 -12.42 5.48
C GLU A 53 -19.85 -12.40 6.19
N LYS A 54 -20.32 -11.24 6.64
CA LYS A 54 -21.66 -11.12 7.23
C LYS A 54 -22.75 -11.58 6.26
N ASN A 55 -22.63 -11.25 4.99
CA ASN A 55 -23.58 -11.70 3.97
C ASN A 55 -23.42 -13.21 3.68
N LEU A 56 -22.19 -13.70 3.59
CA LEU A 56 -21.90 -15.11 3.31
C LEU A 56 -22.24 -16.05 4.48
N ALA A 57 -22.26 -15.55 5.72
CA ALA A 57 -22.68 -16.30 6.90
C ALA A 57 -24.20 -16.27 7.11
N ASN A 58 -24.93 -15.37 6.43
CA ASN A 58 -26.38 -15.25 6.58
C ASN A 58 -27.11 -16.22 5.62
N ALA A 59 -27.65 -17.31 6.17
CA ALA A 59 -28.40 -18.30 5.41
C ALA A 59 -29.69 -17.75 4.74
N GLU A 60 -30.33 -16.74 5.33
CA GLU A 60 -31.49 -16.09 4.71
C GLU A 60 -31.06 -15.33 3.44
N PHE A 61 -29.92 -14.64 3.50
CA PHE A 61 -29.35 -13.97 2.34
C PHE A 61 -28.99 -15.00 1.25
N LEU A 62 -28.29 -16.09 1.60
CA LEU A 62 -27.87 -17.11 0.64
C LEU A 62 -29.04 -17.82 -0.05
N SER A 63 -30.16 -18.01 0.65
CA SER A 63 -31.34 -18.69 0.08
C SER A 63 -32.17 -17.78 -0.84
N ARG A 64 -32.09 -16.46 -0.68
CA ARG A 64 -32.91 -15.49 -1.42
C ARG A 64 -32.13 -14.72 -2.48
N ALA A 65 -30.80 -14.62 -2.35
CA ALA A 65 -29.96 -13.89 -3.27
C ALA A 65 -29.74 -14.67 -4.57
N PRO A 66 -29.80 -14.00 -5.74
CA PRO A 66 -29.41 -14.61 -7.00
C PRO A 66 -27.96 -15.09 -6.98
N GLU A 67 -27.68 -16.19 -7.69
CA GLU A 67 -26.34 -16.82 -7.73
C GLU A 67 -25.23 -15.82 -8.11
N HIS A 68 -25.46 -15.00 -9.14
CA HIS A 68 -24.48 -13.99 -9.57
C HIS A 68 -24.16 -12.94 -8.49
N VAL A 69 -25.10 -12.65 -7.57
CA VAL A 69 -24.87 -11.72 -6.46
C VAL A 69 -24.02 -12.40 -5.38
N VAL A 70 -24.34 -13.64 -5.04
CA VAL A 70 -23.55 -14.44 -4.08
C VAL A 70 -22.12 -14.60 -4.58
N GLU A 71 -21.95 -14.94 -5.86
CA GLU A 71 -20.63 -15.10 -6.47
C GLU A 71 -19.83 -13.79 -6.48
N LYS A 72 -20.48 -12.66 -6.82
CA LYS A 72 -19.83 -11.34 -6.72
C LYS A 72 -19.36 -11.03 -5.31
N ILE A 73 -20.11 -11.41 -4.28
CA ILE A 73 -19.72 -11.22 -2.88
C ILE A 73 -18.54 -12.13 -2.51
N ARG A 74 -18.54 -13.39 -2.96
CA ARG A 74 -17.41 -14.32 -2.77
C ARG A 74 -16.14 -13.78 -3.42
N GLN A 75 -16.23 -13.29 -4.65
CA GLN A 75 -15.09 -12.68 -5.36
C GLN A 75 -14.56 -11.43 -4.65
N ARG A 76 -15.46 -10.57 -4.16
CA ARG A 76 -15.06 -9.40 -3.36
C ARG A 76 -14.38 -9.80 -2.06
N ASN A 77 -14.90 -10.81 -1.37
CA ASN A 77 -14.29 -11.35 -0.16
C ASN A 77 -12.89 -11.89 -0.43
N ALA A 78 -12.72 -12.73 -1.45
CA ALA A 78 -11.43 -13.29 -1.84
C ALA A 78 -10.42 -12.20 -2.24
N LYS A 79 -10.86 -11.19 -3.00
CA LYS A 79 -10.02 -10.04 -3.35
C LYS A 79 -9.56 -9.26 -2.13
N ALA A 80 -10.48 -8.98 -1.20
CA ALA A 80 -10.15 -8.26 0.03
C ALA A 80 -9.19 -9.06 0.92
N GLN A 81 -9.33 -10.40 0.98
CA GLN A 81 -8.36 -11.28 1.66
C GLN A 81 -6.96 -11.21 1.06
N ALA A 82 -6.85 -11.28 -0.27
CA ALA A 82 -5.56 -11.14 -0.96
C ALA A 82 -4.94 -9.75 -0.73
N GLU A 83 -5.77 -8.69 -0.76
CA GLU A 83 -5.34 -7.33 -0.51
C GLU A 83 -4.82 -7.13 0.91
N ILE A 84 -5.49 -7.68 1.92
CA ILE A 84 -4.99 -7.67 3.31
C ILE A 84 -3.63 -8.35 3.41
N GLN A 85 -3.47 -9.54 2.83
CA GLN A 85 -2.19 -10.25 2.88
C GLN A 85 -1.06 -9.41 2.26
N SER A 86 -1.30 -8.82 1.10
CA SER A 86 -0.34 -7.95 0.43
C SER A 86 -0.01 -6.69 1.25
N LEU A 87 -1.03 -6.04 1.83
CA LEU A 87 -0.86 -4.83 2.63
C LEU A 87 -0.12 -5.11 3.93
N THR A 88 -0.46 -6.21 4.62
CA THR A 88 0.26 -6.62 5.84
C THR A 88 1.72 -6.94 5.56
N GLN A 89 2.03 -7.58 4.43
CA GLN A 89 3.41 -7.82 4.00
C GLN A 89 4.15 -6.51 3.73
N ALA A 90 3.52 -5.57 3.00
CA ALA A 90 4.10 -4.27 2.70
C ALA A 90 4.39 -3.46 3.97
N ILE A 91 3.43 -3.41 4.90
CA ILE A 91 3.58 -2.75 6.21
C ILE A 91 4.71 -3.40 7.00
N SER A 92 4.72 -4.74 7.12
CA SER A 92 5.78 -5.42 7.89
C SER A 92 7.17 -5.20 7.31
N LYS A 93 7.29 -5.09 5.98
CA LYS A 93 8.56 -4.74 5.34
C LYS A 93 8.98 -3.32 5.71
N LEU A 94 8.06 -2.38 5.61
CA LEU A 94 8.31 -0.96 5.91
C LEU A 94 8.67 -0.72 7.39
N GLU A 95 8.09 -1.49 8.30
CA GLU A 95 8.41 -1.43 9.74
C GLU A 95 9.77 -2.05 10.11
N LYS A 96 10.24 -3.04 9.34
CA LYS A 96 11.51 -3.75 9.61
C LYS A 96 12.72 -3.10 8.98
N GLU A 97 12.52 -2.37 7.90
CA GLU A 97 13.56 -1.60 7.22
C GLU A 97 13.23 -0.10 7.30
N PRO A 98 13.12 0.51 8.50
CA PRO A 98 13.13 1.97 8.58
C PRO A 98 14.50 2.40 8.05
N GLY A 99 14.51 3.19 6.98
CA GLY A 99 15.74 3.67 6.33
C GLY A 99 16.77 4.22 7.32
#